data_AF-A0A945U1Y5-F1
#
_entry.id   AF-A0A945U1Y5-F1
#
_cell.length_a   1.000
_cell.length_b   1.000
_cell.length_c   1.000
_cell.angle_alpha   90.00
_cell.angle_beta   90.00
_cell.angle_gamma   90.00
#
_symmetry.space_group_name_H-M   'P 1'
#
loop_
_entity.id
_entity.type
_entity.pdbx_description
1 polymer ?
#
loop_
_entity_poly.entity_id
_entity_poly.type
_entity_poly.pdbx_seq_one_letter_code
_entity_poly.pdbx_strand_id
1 'polypeptide(L)'
;MATAIAVLVDPRARHVLARVAVVSFAVTLFGVGWTFHHTSSIGAAMGQLAAREESVLVFNNPHFSREGGAYAYREAWLAAPTDETRQEAADALVALGADRIGYVENDRGDVPTGLPGWEVAGTDRVRLIDDHYLLVSTQEPIE
;
A
#
# COMPACT_ATOMS: atom_id res chain seq x y z
N MET A 1 37.34 23.01 19.55
CA MET A 1 36.86 24.39 19.72
C MET A 1 37.30 25.35 18.60
N ALA A 2 38.51 25.25 18.04
CA ALA A 2 39.00 26.18 17.02
C ALA A 2 38.19 26.17 15.68
N THR A 3 37.66 25.01 15.27
CA THR A 3 36.94 24.84 13.99
C THR A 3 35.58 25.55 13.94
N ALA A 4 34.86 25.60 15.07
CA ALA A 4 33.54 26.25 15.15
C ALA A 4 33.66 27.78 15.11
N ILE A 5 34.76 28.33 15.61
CA ILE A 5 35.01 29.78 15.66
C ILE A 5 35.48 30.30 14.28
N ALA A 6 36.25 29.51 13.52
CA ALA A 6 36.69 29.88 12.17
C ALA A 6 35.54 30.06 11.17
N VAL A 7 34.50 29.21 11.24
CA VAL A 7 33.29 29.32 10.41
C VAL A 7 32.49 30.59 10.72
N LEU A 8 32.56 31.05 11.97
CA LEU A 8 31.95 32.31 12.39
C LEU A 8 32.74 33.54 11.96
N VAL A 9 33.97 33.47 11.47
CA VAL A 9 34.74 34.68 11.09
C VAL A 9 34.89 34.82 9.58
N ASP A 10 34.92 33.71 8.83
CA ASP A 10 35.00 33.74 7.36
C ASP A 10 33.60 33.97 6.72
N PRO A 11 33.37 35.09 6.01
CA PRO A 11 32.12 35.34 5.31
C PRO A 11 31.75 34.25 4.31
N ARG A 12 32.74 33.61 3.66
CA ARG A 12 32.50 32.51 2.73
C ARG A 12 31.99 31.27 3.45
N ALA A 13 32.57 30.94 4.60
CA ALA A 13 32.13 29.82 5.43
C ALA A 13 30.69 30.03 5.95
N ARG A 14 30.34 31.26 6.38
CA ARG A 14 28.96 31.61 6.76
C ARG A 14 27.97 31.46 5.60
N HIS A 15 28.34 31.91 4.39
CA HIS A 15 27.49 31.75 3.20
C HIS A 15 27.29 30.28 2.81
N VAL A 16 28.34 29.46 2.90
CA VAL A 16 28.24 28.01 2.66
C VAL A 16 27.32 27.36 3.70
N LEU A 17 27.49 27.66 4.99
CA LEU A 17 26.66 27.10 6.05
C LEU A 17 25.19 27.52 5.91
N ALA A 18 24.93 28.79 5.56
CA ALA A 18 23.58 29.27 5.30
C ALA A 18 22.93 28.54 4.11
N ARG A 19 23.68 28.32 3.02
CA ARG A 19 23.19 27.55 1.87
C ARG A 19 22.90 26.10 2.24
N VAL A 20 23.79 25.45 2.99
CA VAL A 20 23.57 24.09 3.48
C VAL A 20 22.32 24.04 4.35
N ALA A 21 22.14 24.96 5.29
CA ALA A 21 20.96 25.02 6.14
C ALA A 21 19.67 25.20 5.33
N VAL A 22 19.67 26.08 4.33
CA VAL A 22 18.52 26.29 3.43
C VAL A 22 18.19 25.02 2.63
N VAL A 23 19.21 24.36 2.06
CA VAL A 23 19.01 23.12 1.30
C VAL A 23 18.52 22.00 2.21
N SER A 24 19.13 21.82 3.39
CA SER A 24 18.68 20.83 4.37
C SER A 24 17.24 21.07 4.79
N PHE A 25 16.86 22.31 5.07
CA PHE A 25 15.49 22.66 5.42
C PHE A 25 14.50 22.37 4.29
N ALA A 26 14.85 22.72 3.05
CA ALA A 26 14.02 22.41 1.88
C ALA A 26 13.84 20.90 1.68
N VAL A 27 14.91 20.11 1.82
CA VAL A 27 14.88 18.65 1.75
C VAL A 27 14.02 18.06 2.88
N THR A 28 14.13 18.59 4.11
CA THR A 28 13.29 18.16 5.23
C THR A 28 11.82 18.46 4.98
N LEU A 29 11.49 19.67 4.54
CA LEU A 29 10.11 20.04 4.21
C LEU A 29 9.53 19.17 3.11
N PHE A 30 10.30 18.94 2.04
CA PHE A 30 9.90 18.03 0.98
C PHE A 30 9.68 16.61 1.51
N GLY A 31 10.63 16.08 2.31
CA GLY A 31 10.53 14.76 2.90
C GLY A 31 9.29 14.61 3.78
N VAL A 32 9.01 15.58 4.65
CA VAL A 32 7.80 15.58 5.50
C VAL A 32 6.53 15.63 4.65
N GLY A 33 6.48 16.52 3.65
CA GLY A 33 5.34 16.64 2.75
C GLY A 33 5.08 15.35 1.97
N TRP A 34 6.15 14.75 1.41
CA TRP A 34 6.11 13.47 0.73
C TRP A 34 5.60 12.35 1.65
N THR A 35 6.18 12.21 2.85
CA THR A 35 5.77 11.18 3.81
C THR A 35 4.31 11.35 4.22
N PHE A 36 3.85 12.58 4.46
CA PHE A 36 2.46 12.86 4.80
C PHE A 36 1.51 12.45 3.66
N HIS A 37 1.80 12.90 2.44
CA HIS A 37 1.03 12.55 1.24
C HIS A 37 0.94 11.03 1.06
N HIS A 38 2.08 10.35 1.14
CA HIS A 38 2.18 8.90 0.95
C HIS A 38 1.41 8.12 2.02
N THR A 39 1.57 8.49 3.30
CA THR A 39 0.89 7.81 4.41
C THR A 39 -0.62 8.04 4.37
N SER A 40 -1.06 9.27 4.07
CA SER A 40 -2.48 9.61 4.02
C SER A 40 -3.19 8.92 2.84
N SER A 41 -2.55 8.84 1.68
CA SER A 41 -3.08 8.17 0.48
C SER A 41 -3.27 6.69 0.73
N ILE A 42 -2.25 6.01 1.26
CA ILE A 42 -2.33 4.59 1.63
C ILE A 42 -3.41 4.38 2.70
N GLY A 43 -3.45 5.22 3.74
CA GLY A 43 -4.47 5.11 4.78
C GLY A 43 -5.90 5.24 4.24
N ALA A 44 -6.13 6.13 3.27
CA ALA A 44 -7.41 6.28 2.60
C ALA A 44 -7.76 5.08 1.71
N ALA A 45 -6.78 4.51 0.99
CA ALA A 45 -6.95 3.30 0.19
C ALA A 45 -7.32 2.10 1.07
N MET A 46 -6.61 1.93 2.18
CA MET A 46 -6.84 0.84 3.13
C MET A 46 -8.17 0.99 3.86
N GLY A 47 -8.59 2.22 4.17
CA GLY A 47 -9.92 2.49 4.69
C GLY A 47 -11.03 2.14 3.68
N GLN A 48 -10.82 2.37 2.38
CA GLN A 48 -11.76 1.94 1.34
C GLN A 48 -11.82 0.42 1.24
N LEU A 49 -10.68 -0.27 1.29
CA LEU A 49 -10.62 -1.73 1.31
C LEU A 49 -11.30 -2.33 2.55
N ALA A 50 -11.10 -1.73 3.73
CA ALA A 50 -11.75 -2.20 4.96
C ALA A 50 -13.27 -1.95 4.98
N ALA A 51 -13.77 -0.97 4.22
CA ALA A 51 -15.21 -0.66 4.13
C ALA A 51 -15.95 -1.54 3.10
N ARG A 52 -15.26 -2.49 2.48
CA ARG A 52 -15.82 -3.36 1.45
C ARG A 52 -16.78 -4.40 2.02
N GLU A 53 -17.71 -4.87 1.20
CA GLU A 53 -18.74 -5.85 1.58
C GLU A 53 -18.22 -7.30 1.53
N GLU A 54 -17.13 -7.54 0.79
CA GLU A 54 -16.53 -8.86 0.68
C GLU A 54 -16.03 -9.36 2.05
N SER A 55 -16.35 -10.62 2.36
CA SER A 55 -16.09 -11.21 3.69
C SER A 55 -14.60 -11.35 4.02
N VAL A 56 -13.78 -11.56 2.98
CA VAL A 56 -12.33 -11.72 3.07
C VAL A 56 -11.70 -11.01 1.88
N LEU A 57 -10.59 -10.30 2.13
CA LEU A 57 -9.73 -9.79 1.07
C LEU A 57 -8.47 -10.64 0.94
N VAL A 58 -8.16 -11.07 -0.28
CA VAL A 58 -6.96 -11.86 -0.60
C VAL A 58 -6.02 -10.99 -1.42
N PHE A 59 -4.86 -10.66 -0.87
CA PHE A 59 -3.87 -9.81 -1.50
C PHE A 59 -2.84 -10.65 -2.26
N ASN A 60 -2.72 -10.42 -3.57
CA ASN A 60 -1.62 -10.95 -4.37
C ASN A 60 -0.28 -10.40 -3.87
N ASN A 61 -0.21 -9.11 -3.53
CA ASN A 61 1.00 -8.53 -2.96
C ASN A 61 0.90 -8.46 -1.42
N PRO A 62 1.72 -9.23 -0.67
CA PRO A 62 1.70 -9.24 0.80
C PRO A 62 2.11 -7.91 1.42
N HIS A 63 2.73 -7.01 0.67
CA HIS A 63 3.05 -5.67 1.17
C HIS A 63 1.78 -4.88 1.51
N PHE A 64 0.73 -4.98 0.69
CA PHE A 64 -0.48 -4.17 0.90
C PHE A 64 -1.30 -4.61 2.10
N SER A 65 -1.36 -5.91 2.38
CA SER A 65 -2.02 -6.39 3.60
C SER A 65 -1.33 -5.90 4.87
N ARG A 66 -0.02 -5.57 4.81
CA ARG A 66 0.75 -5.04 5.94
C ARG A 66 0.70 -3.51 6.05
N GLU A 67 0.56 -2.82 4.91
CA GLU A 67 0.54 -1.36 4.86
C GLU A 67 -0.74 -0.74 5.43
N GLY A 68 -1.83 -1.52 5.57
CA GLY A 68 -3.04 -1.09 6.26
C GLY A 68 -2.88 -0.81 7.76
N GLY A 69 -1.75 -1.14 8.37
CA GLY A 69 -1.47 -0.82 9.76
C GLY A 69 -2.56 -1.35 10.70
N ALA A 70 -3.32 -0.44 11.34
CA ALA A 70 -4.39 -0.81 12.26
C ALA A 70 -5.51 -1.64 11.61
N TYR A 71 -5.77 -1.47 10.31
CA TYR A 71 -6.79 -2.24 9.59
C TYR A 71 -6.42 -3.71 9.47
N ALA A 72 -5.13 -4.01 9.27
CA ALA A 72 -4.62 -5.38 9.13
C ALA A 72 -4.85 -6.27 10.36
N TYR A 73 -5.13 -5.67 11.52
CA TYR A 73 -5.38 -6.41 12.77
C TYR A 73 -6.87 -6.65 13.05
N ARG A 74 -7.77 -6.04 12.27
CA ARG A 74 -9.22 -6.11 12.50
C ARG A 74 -9.97 -6.79 11.37
N GLU A 75 -9.42 -6.72 10.16
CA GLU A 75 -10.04 -7.29 8.97
C GLU A 75 -9.54 -8.70 8.67
N ALA A 76 -10.37 -9.50 8.01
CA ALA A 76 -9.99 -10.81 7.50
C ALA A 76 -9.21 -10.64 6.19
N TRP A 77 -7.90 -10.37 6.30
CA TRP A 77 -7.02 -10.19 5.14
C TRP A 77 -6.04 -11.36 5.02
N LEU A 78 -6.01 -11.99 3.84
CA LEU A 78 -5.08 -13.05 3.48
C LEU A 78 -4.06 -12.54 2.48
N ALA A 79 -2.86 -13.11 2.47
CA ALA A 79 -1.85 -12.82 1.45
C ALA A 79 -1.53 -14.11 0.69
N ALA A 80 -1.62 -14.06 -0.63
CA ALA A 80 -1.39 -15.19 -1.51
C ALA A 80 -0.59 -14.77 -2.77
N PRO A 81 0.73 -14.52 -2.63
CA PRO A 81 1.58 -14.03 -3.73
C PRO A 81 1.99 -15.06 -4.77
N THR A 82 1.92 -16.34 -4.44
CA THR A 82 2.35 -17.43 -5.31
C THR A 82 1.18 -18.32 -5.67
N ASP A 83 1.26 -19.01 -6.80
CA ASP A 83 0.23 -19.95 -7.26
C ASP A 83 -0.12 -20.99 -6.19
N GLU A 84 0.89 -21.50 -5.48
CA GLU A 84 0.73 -22.43 -4.35
C GLU A 84 -0.09 -21.80 -3.22
N THR A 85 0.29 -20.63 -2.74
CA THR A 85 -0.46 -19.93 -1.68
C THR A 85 -1.85 -19.47 -2.12
N ARG A 86 -2.06 -19.25 -3.43
CA ARG A 86 -3.39 -18.95 -4.00
C ARG A 86 -4.28 -20.18 -3.97
N GLN A 87 -3.74 -21.36 -4.30
CA GLN A 87 -4.49 -22.60 -4.16
C GLN A 87 -4.82 -22.88 -2.69
N GLU A 88 -3.86 -22.73 -1.78
CA GLU A 88 -4.09 -22.91 -0.34
C GLU A 88 -5.15 -21.93 0.20
N ALA A 89 -5.10 -20.67 -0.23
CA ALA A 89 -6.12 -19.68 0.13
C ALA A 89 -7.49 -20.04 -0.43
N ALA A 90 -7.57 -20.52 -1.68
CA ALA A 90 -8.82 -20.98 -2.29
C ALA A 90 -9.44 -22.11 -1.50
N ASP A 91 -8.65 -23.16 -1.21
CA ASP A 91 -9.08 -24.34 -0.48
C ASP A 91 -9.56 -23.97 0.93
N ALA A 92 -8.83 -23.08 1.61
CA ALA A 92 -9.20 -22.58 2.93
C ALA A 92 -10.51 -21.79 2.90
N LEU A 93 -10.71 -20.93 1.90
CA LEU A 93 -11.93 -20.12 1.77
C LEU A 93 -13.15 -20.97 1.46
N VAL A 94 -13.01 -21.98 0.60
CA VAL A 94 -14.07 -22.96 0.34
C VAL A 94 -14.39 -23.76 1.59
N ALA A 95 -13.38 -24.24 2.33
CA ALA A 95 -13.58 -24.99 3.56
C ALA A 95 -14.25 -24.15 4.67
N LEU A 96 -14.04 -22.83 4.67
CA LEU A 96 -14.68 -21.88 5.58
C LEU A 96 -16.10 -21.47 5.13
N GLY A 97 -16.54 -21.89 3.94
CA GLY A 97 -17.84 -21.52 3.38
C GLY A 97 -17.92 -20.04 3.01
N ALA A 98 -16.83 -19.46 2.50
CA ALA A 98 -16.88 -18.11 1.97
C ALA A 98 -17.67 -18.10 0.65
N ASP A 99 -18.68 -17.23 0.57
CA ASP A 99 -19.52 -17.11 -0.63
C ASP A 99 -19.06 -15.98 -1.55
N ARG A 100 -18.34 -15.00 -0.99
CA ARG A 100 -17.86 -13.82 -1.72
C ARG A 100 -16.57 -13.26 -1.11
N ILE A 101 -15.56 -13.08 -1.95
CA ILE A 101 -14.25 -12.54 -1.57
C ILE A 101 -13.83 -11.39 -2.49
N GLY A 102 -12.91 -10.56 -2.01
CA GLY A 102 -12.23 -9.57 -2.84
C GLY A 102 -10.79 -9.99 -3.08
N TYR A 103 -10.42 -10.22 -4.34
CA TYR A 103 -9.03 -10.46 -4.71
C TYR A 103 -8.36 -9.13 -5.09
N VAL A 104 -7.27 -8.79 -4.41
CA VAL A 104 -6.61 -7.48 -4.52
C VAL A 104 -5.24 -7.64 -5.19
N GLU A 105 -5.05 -6.96 -6.31
CA GLU A 105 -3.79 -6.95 -7.05
C GLU A 105 -3.40 -5.54 -7.51
N ASN A 106 -2.16 -5.38 -7.98
CA ASN A 106 -1.77 -4.13 -8.63
C ASN A 106 -2.53 -4.01 -9.94
N ASP A 107 -3.13 -2.86 -10.17
CA ASP A 107 -3.77 -2.60 -11.45
C ASP A 107 -2.70 -2.33 -12.52
N ARG A 108 -2.49 -3.34 -13.37
CA ARG A 108 -1.59 -3.29 -14.52
C ARG A 108 -2.34 -3.12 -15.84
N GLY A 109 -3.68 -2.98 -15.80
CA GLY A 109 -4.54 -3.00 -16.99
C GLY A 109 -4.74 -4.37 -17.62
N ASP A 110 -4.27 -5.43 -16.97
CA ASP A 110 -4.45 -6.82 -17.41
C ASP A 110 -5.80 -7.39 -16.93
N VAL A 111 -6.19 -8.53 -17.50
CA VAL A 111 -7.36 -9.30 -17.02
C VAL A 111 -7.08 -9.76 -15.58
N PRO A 112 -8.05 -9.64 -14.64
CA PRO A 112 -7.82 -10.06 -13.27
C PRO A 112 -7.38 -11.53 -13.19
N THR A 113 -6.33 -11.80 -12.42
CA THR A 113 -5.79 -13.15 -12.32
C THR A 113 -6.73 -14.06 -11.53
N GLY A 114 -7.31 -13.49 -10.48
CA GLY A 114 -8.20 -14.14 -9.54
C GLY A 114 -7.61 -15.31 -8.75
N LEU A 115 -8.51 -15.97 -8.02
CA LEU A 115 -8.23 -17.10 -7.15
C LEU A 115 -8.69 -18.42 -7.83
N PRO A 116 -7.90 -19.50 -7.80
CA PRO A 116 -8.28 -20.77 -8.42
C PRO A 116 -9.62 -21.32 -7.89
N GLY A 117 -10.53 -21.71 -8.77
CA GLY A 117 -11.86 -22.22 -8.38
C GLY A 117 -12.89 -21.12 -8.06
N TRP A 118 -12.56 -19.86 -8.33
CA TRP A 118 -13.43 -18.71 -8.17
C TRP A 118 -13.60 -17.97 -9.50
N GLU A 119 -14.79 -17.45 -9.74
CA GLU A 119 -15.09 -16.62 -10.91
C GLU A 119 -15.20 -15.15 -10.54
N VAL A 120 -14.80 -14.28 -11.47
CA VAL A 120 -14.85 -12.82 -11.28
C VAL A 120 -16.27 -12.32 -11.58
N ALA A 121 -16.99 -11.91 -10.54
CA ALA A 121 -18.32 -11.32 -10.64
C ALA A 121 -18.28 -9.81 -10.91
N GLY A 122 -17.20 -9.13 -10.50
CA GLY A 122 -17.05 -7.69 -10.69
C GLY A 122 -15.64 -7.20 -10.44
N THR A 123 -15.33 -5.99 -10.94
CA THR A 123 -14.04 -5.34 -10.72
C THR A 123 -14.24 -3.88 -10.31
N ASP A 124 -13.33 -3.42 -9.46
CA ASP A 124 -13.29 -2.06 -8.95
C ASP A 124 -11.83 -1.60 -8.79
N ARG A 125 -11.60 -0.29 -8.75
CA ARG A 125 -10.26 0.30 -8.65
C ARG A 125 -10.16 1.17 -7.41
N VAL A 126 -9.21 0.83 -6.53
CA VAL A 126 -8.87 1.63 -5.37
C VAL A 126 -7.58 2.38 -5.65
N ARG A 127 -7.62 3.72 -5.62
CA ARG A 127 -6.40 4.53 -5.76
C ARG A 127 -5.52 4.32 -4.52
N LEU A 128 -4.31 3.82 -4.71
CA LEU A 128 -3.34 3.65 -3.64
C LEU A 128 -2.61 4.96 -3.35
N ILE A 129 -1.99 5.53 -4.37
CA ILE A 129 -1.26 6.78 -4.31
C ILE A 129 -1.06 7.31 -5.74
N ASP A 130 -1.22 8.62 -5.94
CA ASP A 130 -1.01 9.27 -7.23
C ASP A 130 -1.73 8.54 -8.40
N ASP A 131 -0.98 8.01 -9.35
CA ASP A 131 -1.44 7.25 -10.52
C ASP A 131 -1.36 5.72 -10.33
N HIS A 132 -1.03 5.26 -9.13
CA HIS A 132 -0.99 3.84 -8.77
C HIS A 132 -2.33 3.40 -8.17
N TYR A 133 -2.89 2.34 -8.74
CA TYR A 133 -4.18 1.78 -8.36
C TYR A 133 -4.05 0.30 -7.99
N LEU A 134 -4.90 -0.13 -7.08
CA LEU A 134 -5.18 -1.53 -6.83
C LEU A 134 -6.42 -1.92 -7.60
N LEU A 135 -6.36 -3.06 -8.28
CA LEU A 135 -7.52 -3.72 -8.84
C LEU A 135 -8.09 -4.64 -7.77
N VAL A 136 -9.38 -4.48 -7.49
CA VAL A 136 -10.12 -5.36 -6.60
C VAL A 136 -11.13 -6.11 -7.44
N SER A 137 -11.04 -7.43 -7.44
CA SER A 137 -11.98 -8.30 -8.13
C SER A 137 -12.86 -9.01 -7.12
N THR A 138 -14.14 -8.69 -7.14
CA THR A 138 -15.16 -9.45 -6.41
C THR A 138 -15.29 -10.81 -7.07
N GLN A 139 -15.15 -11.86 -6.27
CA GLN A 139 -15.15 -13.24 -6.74
C GLN A 139 -16.10 -14.11 -5.93
N GLU A 140 -16.69 -15.06 -6.63
CA GLU A 140 -17.65 -16.04 -6.10
C GLU A 140 -17.16 -17.46 -6.47
N PRO A 141 -17.41 -18.48 -5.65
CA PRO A 141 -16.95 -19.84 -5.91
C PRO A 141 -17.67 -20.42 -7.14
N ILE A 142 -16.94 -21.16 -7.96
CA ILE A 142 -17.52 -21.85 -9.12
C ILE A 142 -18.29 -23.09 -8.63
N GLU A 143 -19.56 -23.21 -9.04
CA GLU A 143 -20.42 -24.38 -8.75
C GLU A 143 -19.94 -25.70 -9.40
#